data_AF-A0A1F8P263-F1
#
_entry.id   AF-A0A1F8P263-F1
#
_cell.length_a   1.000
_cell.length_b   1.000
_cell.length_c   1.000
_cell.angle_alpha   90.00
_cell.angle_beta   90.00
_cell.angle_gamma   90.00
#
_symmetry.space_group_name_H-M   'P 1'
#
loop_
_entity.id
_entity.type
_entity.pdbx_description
1 polymer ?
#
loop_
_entity_poly.entity_id
_entity_poly.type
_entity_poly.pdbx_seq_one_letter_code
_entity_poly.pdbx_strand_id
1 'polypeptide(L)'
;MDTPTHARQLLNDTIIFQESLIDQARALSKFKDIVAFLVDCIAFAEKYLPPDLVREWSLSNQTIPLLVERTKPLFDHHTSDPKGLIFAVSSTASTASSDAFSFITGSHNYLEGKEERDEFSGLAMTYRNLVTGDEERDHVISFLKPINPTAASKYEDASHQFRLLPNGEDPQEPLMGLRSALDLTLRSLLEMAGLSRKDRSELKKASWLPTIAEHLSKDEASKIDLILANSQFQDLWEKLSAAKNTKLPVQVANALALQASSILNLISRTVSIAPNDE
;
A
#
# COMPACT_ATOMS: atom_id res chain seq x y z
N MET A 1 -3.20 29.63 -39.83
CA MET A 1 -3.79 28.48 -39.12
C MET A 1 -5.30 28.59 -39.24
N ASP A 2 -5.97 27.52 -39.64
CA ASP A 2 -7.44 27.51 -39.81
C ASP A 2 -8.14 27.64 -38.45
N THR A 3 -9.00 28.65 -38.33
CA THR A 3 -9.72 29.02 -37.10
C THR A 3 -10.48 27.86 -36.45
N PRO A 4 -11.12 26.92 -37.20
CA PRO A 4 -11.77 25.74 -36.60
C PRO A 4 -10.79 24.76 -35.93
N THR A 5 -9.58 24.62 -36.47
CA THR A 5 -8.54 23.73 -35.92
C THR A 5 -7.98 24.30 -34.63
N HIS A 6 -7.76 25.62 -34.58
CA HIS A 6 -7.31 26.31 -33.36
C HIS A 6 -8.35 26.25 -32.23
N ALA A 7 -9.63 26.47 -32.56
CA ALA A 7 -10.72 26.34 -31.58
C ALA A 7 -10.84 24.90 -31.04
N ARG A 8 -10.72 23.88 -31.90
CA ARG A 8 -10.73 22.47 -31.48
C ARG A 8 -9.56 22.15 -30.56
N GLN A 9 -8.36 22.64 -30.86
CA GLN A 9 -7.18 22.47 -30.01
C GLN A 9 -7.43 23.08 -28.63
N LEU A 10 -7.87 24.34 -28.57
CA LEU A 10 -8.14 25.03 -27.31
C LEU A 10 -9.19 24.31 -26.45
N LEU A 11 -10.25 23.78 -27.08
CA LEU A 11 -11.28 23.00 -26.40
C LEU A 11 -10.72 21.69 -25.84
N ASN A 12 -9.91 20.97 -26.61
CA ASN A 12 -9.24 19.76 -26.14
C ASN A 12 -8.28 20.06 -24.97
N ASP A 13 -7.48 21.12 -25.08
CA ASP A 13 -6.56 21.55 -24.02
C ASP A 13 -7.34 21.94 -22.75
N THR A 14 -8.52 22.56 -22.91
CA THR A 14 -9.42 22.88 -21.79
C THR A 14 -9.98 21.63 -21.12
N ILE A 15 -10.39 20.61 -21.89
CA ILE A 15 -10.88 19.33 -21.36
C ILE A 15 -9.76 18.64 -20.57
N ILE A 16 -8.56 18.53 -21.15
CA ILE A 16 -7.39 17.93 -20.48
C ILE A 16 -7.07 18.67 -19.19
N PHE A 17 -7.13 20.00 -19.20
CA PHE A 17 -6.92 20.81 -17.99
C PHE A 17 -7.98 20.54 -16.91
N GLN A 18 -9.26 20.46 -17.28
CA GLN A 18 -10.35 20.14 -16.35
C GLN A 18 -10.19 18.74 -15.75
N GLU A 19 -9.87 17.73 -16.57
CA GLU A 19 -9.59 16.37 -16.10
C GLU A 19 -8.41 16.36 -15.12
N SER A 20 -7.34 17.09 -15.43
CA SER A 20 -6.19 17.23 -14.53
C SER A 20 -6.55 17.86 -13.18
N LEU A 21 -7.43 18.87 -13.16
CA LEU A 21 -7.90 19.47 -11.91
C LEU A 21 -8.75 18.51 -11.08
N ILE A 22 -9.62 17.74 -11.72
CA ILE A 22 -10.45 16.72 -11.06
C ILE A 22 -9.56 15.63 -10.44
N ASP A 23 -8.58 15.13 -11.19
CA ASP A 23 -7.60 14.15 -10.70
C ASP A 23 -6.83 14.67 -9.49
N GLN A 24 -6.34 15.91 -9.55
CA GLN A 24 -5.63 16.54 -8.44
C GLN A 24 -6.51 16.67 -7.20
N ALA A 25 -7.77 17.10 -7.35
CA ALA A 25 -8.71 17.22 -6.24
C ALA A 25 -9.00 15.86 -5.58
N ARG A 26 -9.17 14.80 -6.39
CA ARG A 26 -9.34 13.42 -5.89
C ARG A 26 -8.10 12.94 -5.15
N ALA A 27 -6.92 13.15 -5.71
CA ALA A 27 -5.66 12.75 -5.10
C ALA A 27 -5.40 13.49 -3.77
N LEU A 28 -5.72 14.79 -3.69
CA LEU A 28 -5.66 15.56 -2.45
C LEU A 28 -6.65 15.07 -1.39
N SER A 29 -7.89 14.74 -1.79
CA SER A 29 -8.87 14.16 -0.87
C SER A 29 -8.36 12.84 -0.29
N LYS A 30 -7.84 11.97 -1.14
CA LYS A 30 -7.27 10.69 -0.72
C LYS A 30 -6.06 10.87 0.19
N PHE A 31 -5.16 11.79 -0.15
CA PHE A 31 -4.02 12.13 0.71
C PHE A 31 -4.48 12.58 2.09
N LYS A 32 -5.49 13.47 2.16
CA LYS A 32 -6.09 13.91 3.43
C LYS A 32 -6.63 12.73 4.24
N ASP A 33 -7.35 11.81 3.62
CA ASP A 33 -7.94 10.66 4.33
C ASP A 33 -6.85 9.73 4.89
N ILE A 34 -5.76 9.51 4.14
CA ILE A 34 -4.61 8.72 4.60
C ILE A 34 -3.90 9.41 5.77
N VAL A 35 -3.71 10.73 5.71
CA VAL A 35 -3.10 11.51 6.81
C VAL A 35 -3.98 11.52 8.05
N ALA A 36 -5.29 11.65 7.89
CA ALA A 36 -6.24 11.55 9.01
C ALA A 36 -6.12 10.18 9.70
N PHE A 37 -6.12 9.10 8.92
CA PHE A 37 -5.94 7.75 9.44
C PHE A 37 -4.60 7.55 10.16
N LEU A 38 -3.51 8.14 9.65
CA LEU A 38 -2.21 8.16 10.32
C LEU A 38 -2.26 8.81 11.70
N VAL A 39 -2.94 9.96 11.79
CA VAL A 39 -3.14 10.67 13.06
C VAL A 39 -3.95 9.81 14.02
N ASP A 40 -5.02 9.17 13.55
CA ASP A 40 -5.86 8.29 14.38
C ASP A 40 -5.06 7.08 14.90
N CYS A 41 -4.18 6.51 14.06
CA CYS A 41 -3.27 5.45 14.46
C CYS A 41 -2.31 5.90 15.58
N ILE A 42 -1.67 7.05 15.42
CA ILE A 42 -0.74 7.59 16.42
C ILE A 42 -1.49 7.86 17.74
N ALA A 43 -2.66 8.50 17.66
CA ALA A 43 -3.49 8.80 18.83
C ALA A 43 -3.90 7.52 19.57
N PHE A 44 -4.28 6.47 18.82
CA PHE A 44 -4.59 5.16 19.38
C PHE A 44 -3.39 4.55 20.10
N ALA A 45 -2.21 4.58 19.47
CA ALA A 45 -0.99 4.05 20.05
C ALA A 45 -0.60 4.79 21.34
N GLU A 46 -0.64 6.12 21.34
CA GLU A 46 -0.34 6.94 22.53
C GLU A 46 -1.31 6.71 23.69
N LYS A 47 -2.57 6.39 23.36
CA LYS A 47 -3.62 6.14 24.35
C LYS A 47 -3.53 4.76 24.99
N TYR A 48 -3.18 3.73 24.22
CA TYR A 48 -3.35 2.33 24.62
C TYR A 48 -2.07 1.50 24.72
N LEU A 49 -0.94 1.98 24.20
CA LEU A 49 0.32 1.24 24.24
C LEU A 49 1.27 1.76 25.33
N PRO A 50 2.19 0.91 25.81
CA PRO A 50 3.26 1.36 26.71
C PRO A 50 4.05 2.53 26.09
N PRO A 51 4.26 3.64 26.82
CA PRO A 51 4.94 4.82 26.28
C PRO A 51 6.36 4.55 25.77
N ASP A 52 7.10 3.65 26.42
CA ASP A 52 8.44 3.27 25.97
C ASP A 52 8.42 2.60 24.58
N LEU A 53 7.39 1.80 24.30
CA LEU A 53 7.22 1.13 23.02
C LEU A 53 6.86 2.12 21.90
N VAL A 54 5.98 3.08 22.19
CA VAL A 54 5.65 4.18 21.26
C VAL A 54 6.89 5.03 20.97
N ARG A 55 7.71 5.32 22.00
CA ARG A 55 8.97 6.05 21.83
C ARG A 55 10.00 5.27 21.00
N GLU A 56 10.15 3.97 21.22
CA GLU A 56 11.06 3.14 20.43
C GLU A 56 10.64 3.08 18.95
N TRP A 57 9.34 2.96 18.69
CA TRP A 57 8.83 3.03 17.32
C TRP A 57 9.06 4.40 16.70
N SER A 58 8.79 5.50 17.41
CA SER A 58 8.98 6.84 16.83
C SER A 58 10.44 7.16 16.52
N LEU A 59 11.40 6.56 17.24
CA LEU A 59 12.84 6.69 16.98
C LEU A 59 13.33 5.82 15.81
N SER A 60 12.68 4.68 15.58
CA SER A 60 13.06 3.73 14.52
C SER A 60 12.26 3.90 13.22
N ASN A 61 11.10 4.56 13.28
CA ASN A 61 10.26 4.86 12.15
C ASN A 61 10.95 5.83 11.16
N GLN A 62 11.03 5.42 9.91
CA GLN A 62 11.63 6.22 8.83
C GLN A 62 10.58 6.84 7.90
N THR A 63 9.35 6.31 7.90
CA THR A 63 8.31 6.66 6.93
C THR A 63 7.61 7.96 7.25
N ILE A 64 7.36 8.28 8.53
CA ILE A 64 6.69 9.52 8.94
C ILE A 64 7.60 10.75 8.73
N PRO A 65 8.88 10.75 9.15
CA PRO A 65 9.77 11.87 8.85
C PRO A 65 9.89 12.14 7.34
N LEU A 66 10.03 11.07 6.54
CA LEU A 66 10.08 11.19 5.08
C LEU A 66 8.78 11.74 4.49
N LEU A 67 7.62 11.30 5.00
CA LEU A 67 6.32 11.85 4.59
C LEU A 67 6.25 13.35 4.86
N VAL A 68 6.64 13.78 6.06
CA VAL A 68 6.67 15.21 6.42
C VAL A 68 7.58 15.98 5.48
N GLU A 69 8.78 15.46 5.19
CA GLU A 69 9.71 16.07 4.23
C GLU A 69 9.11 16.21 2.83
N ARG A 70 8.56 15.12 2.27
CA ARG A 70 7.96 15.10 0.93
C ARG A 70 6.70 15.93 0.82
N THR A 71 5.99 16.16 1.92
CA THR A 71 4.79 17.01 1.92
C THR A 71 5.13 18.50 1.88
N LYS A 72 6.30 18.93 2.39
CA LYS A 72 6.67 20.36 2.44
C LYS A 72 6.54 21.08 1.09
N PRO A 73 7.07 20.54 -0.04
CA PRO A 73 6.98 21.20 -1.34
C PRO A 73 5.55 21.34 -1.88
N LEU A 74 4.56 20.58 -1.37
CA LEU A 74 3.16 20.76 -1.76
C LEU A 74 2.57 22.07 -1.25
N PHE A 75 3.12 22.61 -0.16
CA PHE A 75 2.70 23.88 0.43
C PHE A 75 3.54 25.07 -0.09
N ASP A 76 4.57 24.81 -0.88
CA ASP A 76 5.39 25.84 -1.51
C ASP A 76 4.84 26.20 -2.90
N HIS A 77 4.60 27.49 -3.13
CA HIS A 77 3.81 28.02 -4.26
C HIS A 77 4.46 27.93 -5.67
N HIS A 78 5.48 27.10 -5.90
CA HIS A 78 6.30 27.12 -7.12
C HIS A 78 6.54 25.77 -7.80
N THR A 79 5.71 24.76 -7.57
CA THR A 79 5.91 23.45 -8.19
C THR A 79 5.45 23.44 -9.66
N SER A 80 6.35 23.06 -10.57
CA SER A 80 6.07 22.89 -12.02
C SER A 80 5.32 21.61 -12.39
N ASP A 81 5.33 20.59 -11.53
CA ASP A 81 4.56 19.35 -11.65
C ASP A 81 3.86 18.98 -10.32
N PRO A 82 2.74 19.66 -9.98
CA PRO A 82 1.99 19.37 -8.76
C PRO A 82 1.36 17.97 -8.77
N LYS A 83 1.05 17.41 -9.95
CA LYS A 83 0.42 16.08 -10.08
C LYS A 83 1.41 14.99 -9.69
N GLY A 84 2.63 15.02 -10.23
CA GLY A 84 3.69 14.08 -9.88
C GLY A 84 4.04 14.11 -8.39
N LEU A 85 4.16 15.32 -7.80
CA LEU A 85 4.41 15.45 -6.36
C LEU A 85 3.29 14.88 -5.50
N ILE A 86 2.02 15.17 -5.80
CA ILE A 86 0.89 14.65 -5.03
C ILE A 86 0.87 13.11 -5.06
N PHE A 87 1.18 12.49 -6.21
CA PHE A 87 1.25 11.03 -6.30
C PHE A 87 2.39 10.45 -5.47
N ALA A 88 3.58 11.02 -5.54
CA ALA A 88 4.73 10.57 -4.73
C ALA A 88 4.44 10.69 -3.23
N VAL A 89 3.85 11.81 -2.80
CA VAL A 89 3.45 12.03 -1.40
C VAL A 89 2.35 11.05 -0.97
N SER A 90 1.38 10.77 -1.84
CA SER A 90 0.31 9.80 -1.56
C SER A 90 0.86 8.36 -1.42
N SER A 91 1.88 8.00 -2.20
CA SER A 91 2.58 6.72 -2.09
C SER A 91 3.27 6.59 -0.74
N THR A 92 4.07 7.59 -0.36
CA THR A 92 4.74 7.61 0.95
C THR A 92 3.76 7.62 2.11
N ALA A 93 2.64 8.35 1.99
CA ALA A 93 1.57 8.34 2.98
C ALA A 93 0.95 6.94 3.12
N SER A 94 0.82 6.20 2.01
CA SER A 94 0.34 4.81 2.03
C SER A 94 1.33 3.89 2.75
N THR A 95 2.63 4.03 2.50
CA THR A 95 3.68 3.29 3.22
C THR A 95 3.71 3.64 4.71
N ALA A 96 3.57 4.92 5.05
CA ALA A 96 3.52 5.39 6.43
C ALA A 96 2.27 4.87 7.17
N SER A 97 1.09 4.91 6.54
CA SER A 97 -0.14 4.38 7.13
C SER A 97 -0.08 2.87 7.34
N SER A 98 0.55 2.14 6.41
CA SER A 98 0.85 0.72 6.60
C SER A 98 1.82 0.49 7.74
N ASP A 99 2.83 1.33 7.91
CA ASP A 99 3.77 1.25 9.04
C ASP A 99 3.06 1.44 10.37
N ALA A 100 2.29 2.53 10.51
CA ALA A 100 1.58 2.87 11.73
C ALA A 100 0.56 1.78 12.08
N PHE A 101 -0.21 1.29 11.10
CA PHE A 101 -1.13 0.18 11.33
C PHE A 101 -0.40 -1.12 11.68
N SER A 102 0.77 -1.37 11.10
CA SER A 102 1.57 -2.56 11.41
C SER A 102 2.16 -2.51 12.82
N PHE A 103 2.61 -1.33 13.25
CA PHE A 103 2.96 -1.11 14.65
C PHE A 103 1.77 -1.38 15.56
N ILE A 104 0.59 -0.88 15.19
CA ILE A 104 -0.68 -1.05 15.94
C ILE A 104 -1.19 -2.50 15.96
N THR A 105 -0.65 -3.38 15.13
CA THR A 105 -1.04 -4.79 15.11
C THR A 105 0.03 -5.67 15.75
N GLY A 106 1.31 -5.31 15.60
CA GLY A 106 2.44 -6.04 16.16
C GLY A 106 2.60 -5.89 17.68
N SER A 107 2.28 -4.72 18.22
CA SER A 107 2.66 -4.36 19.60
C SER A 107 1.67 -4.76 20.72
N HIS A 108 0.59 -5.51 20.41
CA HIS A 108 -0.64 -5.40 21.24
C HIS A 108 -1.15 -6.72 21.77
N ASN A 109 -0.89 -7.84 21.07
CA ASN A 109 -1.64 -9.10 21.22
C ASN A 109 -3.17 -8.94 21.43
N TYR A 110 -3.68 -7.78 20.98
CA TYR A 110 -5.05 -7.28 20.88
C TYR A 110 -5.78 -7.07 22.21
N LEU A 111 -5.28 -6.10 22.98
CA LEU A 111 -6.07 -5.14 23.78
C LEU A 111 -7.16 -5.76 24.66
N GLU A 112 -6.88 -5.84 25.95
CA GLU A 112 -7.64 -6.66 26.91
C GLU A 112 -9.06 -6.13 27.19
N GLY A 113 -9.25 -4.82 27.06
CA GLY A 113 -10.53 -4.16 27.31
C GLY A 113 -11.46 -4.11 26.08
N LYS A 114 -12.72 -3.72 26.32
CA LYS A 114 -13.73 -3.65 25.27
C LYS A 114 -13.56 -2.39 24.40
N GLU A 115 -13.28 -1.26 25.03
CA GLU A 115 -13.20 0.05 24.37
C GLU A 115 -12.07 0.07 23.33
N GLU A 116 -10.93 -0.48 23.69
CA GLU A 116 -9.74 -0.57 22.85
C GLU A 116 -9.99 -1.44 21.61
N ARG A 117 -10.70 -2.55 21.78
CA ARG A 117 -11.08 -3.45 20.68
C ARG A 117 -12.09 -2.81 19.74
N ASP A 118 -13.04 -2.04 20.28
CA ASP A 118 -14.03 -1.32 19.49
C ASP A 118 -13.35 -0.21 18.66
N GLU A 119 -12.43 0.56 19.28
CA GLU A 119 -11.67 1.62 18.60
C GLU A 119 -10.70 1.04 17.54
N PHE A 120 -9.97 -0.03 17.87
CA PHE A 120 -9.13 -0.75 16.89
C PHE A 120 -9.94 -1.30 15.72
N SER A 121 -11.15 -1.83 15.98
CA SER A 121 -12.04 -2.30 14.92
C SER A 121 -12.46 -1.17 13.99
N GLY A 122 -12.73 0.02 14.54
CA GLY A 122 -12.95 1.25 13.77
C GLY A 122 -11.76 1.60 12.87
N LEU A 123 -10.54 1.61 13.42
CA LEU A 123 -9.31 1.83 12.64
C LEU A 123 -9.14 0.80 11.51
N ALA A 124 -9.33 -0.48 11.81
CA ALA A 124 -9.22 -1.54 10.82
C ALA A 124 -10.27 -1.39 9.69
N MET A 125 -11.48 -0.91 10.00
CA MET A 125 -12.50 -0.60 9.00
C MET A 125 -12.11 0.61 8.14
N THR A 126 -11.63 1.69 8.74
CA THR A 126 -11.12 2.86 8.00
C THR A 126 -9.99 2.45 7.07
N TYR A 127 -9.01 1.69 7.59
CA TYR A 127 -7.89 1.22 6.79
C TYR A 127 -8.31 0.29 5.66
N ARG A 128 -9.28 -0.60 5.92
CA ARG A 128 -9.88 -1.46 4.89
C ARG A 128 -10.41 -0.65 3.72
N ASN A 129 -11.15 0.42 3.98
CA ASN A 129 -11.69 1.27 2.93
C ASN A 129 -10.58 1.98 2.14
N LEU A 130 -9.50 2.39 2.81
CA LEU A 130 -8.36 3.04 2.16
C LEU A 130 -7.54 2.10 1.26
N VAL A 131 -7.43 0.81 1.62
CA VAL A 131 -6.54 -0.13 0.90
C VAL A 131 -7.28 -1.13 -0.01
N THR A 132 -8.58 -1.36 0.23
CA THR A 132 -9.41 -2.32 -0.54
C THR A 132 -10.71 -1.69 -1.08
N GLY A 133 -10.76 -0.35 -1.17
CA GLY A 133 -11.81 0.34 -1.92
C GLY A 133 -11.88 -0.14 -3.37
N ASP A 134 -13.03 0.05 -4.03
CA ASP A 134 -13.26 -0.46 -5.39
C ASP A 134 -12.20 0.08 -6.37
N GLU A 135 -11.85 1.36 -6.26
CA GLU A 135 -10.81 1.98 -7.09
C GLU A 135 -9.43 1.34 -6.88
N GLU A 136 -9.04 1.11 -5.62
CA GLU A 136 -7.77 0.50 -5.25
C GLU A 136 -7.68 -0.95 -5.71
N ARG A 137 -8.76 -1.71 -5.49
CA ARG A 137 -8.83 -3.11 -5.88
C ARG A 137 -8.71 -3.24 -7.39
N ASP A 138 -9.48 -2.47 -8.14
CA ASP A 138 -9.49 -2.52 -9.61
C ASP A 138 -8.14 -2.07 -10.19
N HIS A 139 -7.47 -1.11 -9.53
CA HIS A 139 -6.10 -0.70 -9.89
C HIS A 139 -5.10 -1.84 -9.69
N VAL A 140 -5.12 -2.52 -8.54
CA VAL A 140 -4.24 -3.67 -8.27
C VAL A 140 -4.53 -4.81 -9.24
N ILE A 141 -5.79 -5.14 -9.50
CA ILE A 141 -6.16 -6.20 -10.45
C ILE A 141 -5.62 -5.87 -11.84
N SER A 142 -5.81 -4.64 -12.30
CA SER A 142 -5.37 -4.18 -13.62
C SER A 142 -3.84 -4.21 -13.76
N PHE A 143 -3.10 -3.92 -12.69
CA PHE A 143 -1.64 -4.07 -12.62
C PHE A 143 -1.20 -5.54 -12.61
N LEU A 144 -1.85 -6.39 -11.80
CA LEU A 144 -1.46 -7.80 -11.64
C LEU A 144 -1.79 -8.65 -12.87
N LYS A 145 -2.87 -8.35 -13.59
CA LYS A 145 -3.36 -9.15 -14.71
C LYS A 145 -2.32 -9.39 -15.82
N PRO A 146 -1.58 -8.38 -16.31
CA PRO A 146 -0.50 -8.60 -17.28
C PRO A 146 0.73 -9.28 -16.70
N ILE A 147 1.00 -9.13 -15.39
CA ILE A 147 2.17 -9.74 -14.73
C ILE A 147 1.93 -11.23 -14.44
N ASN A 148 0.81 -11.54 -13.80
CA ASN A 148 0.44 -12.89 -13.39
C ASN A 148 -1.09 -12.99 -13.21
N PRO A 149 -1.82 -13.54 -14.19
CA PRO A 149 -3.29 -13.66 -14.14
C PRO A 149 -3.79 -14.47 -12.93
N THR A 150 -3.03 -15.46 -12.47
CA THR A 150 -3.38 -16.24 -11.28
C THR A 150 -3.25 -15.41 -10.00
N ALA A 151 -2.22 -14.56 -9.90
CA ALA A 151 -2.10 -13.61 -8.79
C ALA A 151 -3.27 -12.62 -8.79
N ALA A 152 -3.64 -12.10 -9.96
CA ALA A 152 -4.76 -11.17 -10.12
C ALA A 152 -6.09 -11.79 -9.66
N SER A 153 -6.44 -12.98 -10.15
CA SER A 153 -7.67 -13.70 -9.73
C SER A 153 -7.67 -13.99 -8.23
N LYS A 154 -6.55 -14.47 -7.67
CA LYS A 154 -6.46 -14.72 -6.22
C LYS A 154 -6.63 -13.45 -5.39
N TYR A 155 -6.08 -12.33 -5.85
CA TYR A 155 -6.27 -11.04 -5.19
C TYR A 155 -7.73 -10.58 -5.30
N GLU A 156 -8.33 -10.64 -6.49
CA GLU A 156 -9.71 -10.26 -6.75
C GLU A 156 -10.69 -11.03 -5.84
N ASP A 157 -10.65 -12.36 -5.89
CA ASP A 157 -11.53 -13.22 -5.10
C ASP A 157 -11.35 -12.97 -3.60
N ALA A 158 -10.10 -12.95 -3.13
CA ALA A 158 -9.80 -12.84 -1.72
C ALA A 158 -10.12 -11.45 -1.15
N SER A 159 -9.79 -10.38 -1.87
CA SER A 159 -10.12 -9.01 -1.45
C SER A 159 -11.62 -8.75 -1.47
N HIS A 160 -12.35 -9.34 -2.43
CA HIS A 160 -13.80 -9.28 -2.48
C HIS A 160 -14.45 -9.98 -1.28
N GLN A 161 -14.07 -11.24 -1.04
CA GLN A 161 -14.53 -11.99 0.14
C GLN A 161 -14.21 -11.22 1.42
N PHE A 162 -12.97 -10.73 1.56
CA PHE A 162 -12.52 -10.01 2.73
C PHE A 162 -13.32 -8.73 3.02
N ARG A 163 -13.71 -8.01 1.96
CA ARG A 163 -14.59 -6.84 2.08
C ARG A 163 -15.97 -7.22 2.58
N LEU A 164 -16.51 -8.34 2.11
CA LEU A 164 -17.85 -8.83 2.42
C LEU A 164 -17.96 -9.64 3.72
N LEU A 165 -16.83 -10.08 4.30
CA LEU A 165 -16.81 -10.88 5.52
C LEU A 165 -17.67 -10.23 6.62
N PRO A 166 -18.80 -10.86 7.00
CA PRO A 166 -19.53 -10.47 8.20
C PRO A 166 -18.63 -10.70 9.42
N ASN A 167 -18.88 -9.97 10.51
CA ASN A 167 -18.22 -10.19 11.80
C ASN A 167 -18.52 -11.62 12.30
N GLY A 168 -17.74 -12.62 11.90
CA GLY A 168 -17.90 -14.02 12.35
C GLY A 168 -17.53 -15.12 11.35
N GLU A 169 -17.38 -14.83 10.06
CA GLU A 169 -16.90 -15.82 9.08
C GLU A 169 -15.38 -15.99 9.12
N ASP A 170 -14.86 -17.15 8.70
CA ASP A 170 -13.45 -17.52 8.81
C ASP A 170 -12.60 -16.74 7.78
N PRO A 171 -11.80 -15.74 8.21
CA PRO A 171 -10.99 -14.94 7.29
C PRO A 171 -9.77 -15.70 6.76
N GLN A 172 -9.56 -16.95 7.16
CA GLN A 172 -8.37 -17.71 6.81
C GLN A 172 -8.30 -18.00 5.31
N GLU A 173 -9.42 -18.33 4.66
CA GLU A 173 -9.45 -18.59 3.21
C GLU A 173 -9.06 -17.34 2.40
N PRO A 174 -9.71 -16.17 2.57
CA PRO A 174 -9.29 -14.96 1.88
C PRO A 174 -7.86 -14.53 2.27
N LEU A 175 -7.43 -14.71 3.53
CA LEU A 175 -6.04 -14.44 3.92
C LEU A 175 -5.05 -15.30 3.13
N MET A 176 -5.33 -16.59 2.95
CA MET A 176 -4.47 -17.47 2.15
C MET A 176 -4.49 -17.13 0.66
N GLY A 177 -5.63 -16.65 0.15
CA GLY A 177 -5.75 -16.09 -1.19
C GLY A 177 -4.83 -14.88 -1.39
N LEU A 178 -4.92 -13.87 -0.51
CA LEU A 178 -4.06 -12.67 -0.54
C LEU A 178 -2.58 -13.01 -0.37
N ARG A 179 -2.25 -13.90 0.56
CA ARG A 179 -0.89 -14.41 0.75
C ARG A 179 -0.34 -15.03 -0.53
N SER A 180 -1.15 -15.85 -1.21
CA SER A 180 -0.75 -16.49 -2.46
C SER A 180 -0.61 -15.48 -3.60
N ALA A 181 -1.49 -14.47 -3.68
CA ALA A 181 -1.36 -13.39 -4.64
C ALA A 181 -0.05 -12.62 -4.44
N LEU A 182 0.30 -12.28 -3.19
CA LEU A 182 1.56 -11.62 -2.85
C LEU A 182 2.79 -12.43 -3.26
N ASP A 183 2.85 -13.73 -2.93
CA ASP A 183 4.00 -14.58 -3.30
C ASP A 183 4.17 -14.70 -4.83
N LEU A 184 3.07 -14.92 -5.55
CA LEU A 184 3.09 -15.03 -7.01
C LEU A 184 3.51 -13.72 -7.67
N THR A 185 3.00 -12.60 -7.17
CA THR A 185 3.35 -11.26 -7.66
C THR A 185 4.84 -11.01 -7.52
N LEU A 186 5.39 -11.16 -6.31
CA LEU A 186 6.81 -10.90 -6.05
C LEU A 186 7.71 -11.83 -6.88
N ARG A 187 7.35 -13.12 -7.02
CA ARG A 187 8.10 -14.06 -7.85
C ARG A 187 8.13 -13.66 -9.32
N SER A 188 7.00 -13.17 -9.84
CA SER A 188 6.86 -12.76 -11.24
C SER A 188 7.63 -11.45 -11.48
N LEU A 189 7.58 -10.51 -10.54
CA LEU A 189 8.36 -9.29 -10.60
C LEU A 189 9.88 -9.56 -10.53
N LEU A 190 10.32 -10.51 -9.72
CA LEU A 190 11.74 -10.92 -9.72
C LEU A 190 12.17 -11.55 -11.04
N GLU A 191 11.29 -12.29 -11.73
CA GLU A 191 11.57 -12.78 -13.09
C GLU A 191 11.70 -11.63 -14.08
N MET A 192 10.79 -10.65 -14.00
CA MET A 192 10.83 -9.44 -14.83
C MET A 192 12.07 -8.59 -14.56
N ALA A 193 12.58 -8.57 -13.33
CA ALA A 193 13.85 -7.96 -12.95
C ALA A 193 15.09 -8.73 -13.47
N GLY A 194 14.89 -9.81 -14.25
CA GLY A 194 15.96 -10.58 -14.87
C GLY A 194 16.55 -11.69 -14.00
N LEU A 195 15.98 -11.97 -12.82
CA LEU A 195 16.51 -13.04 -11.97
C LEU A 195 16.05 -14.42 -12.45
N SER A 196 17.02 -15.31 -12.67
CA SER A 196 16.72 -16.68 -13.04
C SER A 196 16.01 -17.42 -11.91
N ARG A 197 15.40 -18.57 -12.21
CA ARG A 197 14.79 -19.44 -11.19
C ARG A 197 15.80 -19.90 -10.13
N LYS A 198 17.06 -20.08 -10.51
CA LYS A 198 18.14 -20.47 -9.60
C LYS A 198 18.47 -19.33 -8.64
N ASP A 199 18.69 -18.13 -9.19
CA ASP A 199 19.04 -16.95 -8.38
C ASP A 199 17.92 -16.60 -7.39
N ARG A 200 16.65 -16.73 -7.79
CA ARG A 200 15.50 -16.52 -6.90
C ARG A 200 15.40 -17.54 -5.76
N SER A 201 15.88 -18.77 -5.98
CA SER A 201 15.89 -19.81 -4.93
C SER A 201 16.99 -19.60 -3.90
N GLU A 202 18.06 -18.91 -4.29
CA GLU A 202 19.21 -18.57 -3.44
C GLU A 202 19.03 -17.17 -2.80
N LEU A 203 18.21 -16.30 -3.40
CA LEU A 203 17.89 -14.98 -2.88
C LEU A 203 17.04 -15.08 -1.61
N LYS A 204 17.57 -14.55 -0.50
CA LYS A 204 16.83 -14.41 0.75
C LYS A 204 15.57 -13.55 0.51
N LYS A 205 14.42 -13.97 1.07
CA LYS A 205 13.16 -13.22 0.96
C LYS A 205 13.28 -11.77 1.43
N ALA A 206 14.13 -11.51 2.42
CA ALA A 206 14.46 -10.17 2.89
C ALA A 206 15.03 -9.22 1.80
N SER A 207 15.50 -9.76 0.68
CA SER A 207 16.05 -8.98 -0.43
C SER A 207 15.08 -8.83 -1.60
N TRP A 208 13.90 -9.46 -1.59
CA TRP A 208 12.99 -9.47 -2.73
C TRP A 208 12.48 -8.08 -3.09
N LEU A 209 11.92 -7.33 -2.14
CA LEU A 209 11.42 -5.98 -2.39
C LEU A 209 12.54 -5.00 -2.77
N PRO A 210 13.70 -4.96 -2.08
CA PRO A 210 14.84 -4.14 -2.52
C PRO A 210 15.30 -4.45 -3.94
N THR A 211 15.37 -5.73 -4.32
CA THR A 211 15.74 -6.12 -5.69
C THR A 211 14.73 -5.64 -6.71
N ILE A 212 13.42 -5.80 -6.43
CA ILE A 212 12.35 -5.29 -7.30
C ILE A 212 12.43 -3.76 -7.41
N ALA A 213 12.65 -3.06 -6.30
CA ALA A 213 12.77 -1.61 -6.26
C ALA A 213 13.93 -1.11 -7.14
N GLU A 214 15.09 -1.77 -7.08
CA GLU A 214 16.26 -1.37 -7.88
C GLU A 214 16.03 -1.51 -9.38
N HIS A 215 15.30 -2.55 -9.83
CA HIS A 215 15.19 -2.88 -11.25
C HIS A 215 13.91 -2.34 -11.89
N LEU A 216 12.83 -2.22 -11.13
CA LEU A 216 11.49 -2.00 -11.67
C LEU A 216 10.76 -0.81 -11.04
N SER A 217 11.38 0.00 -10.19
CA SER A 217 10.74 1.23 -9.68
C SER A 217 10.48 2.22 -10.83
N LYS A 218 9.37 2.97 -10.75
CA LYS A 218 9.03 4.01 -11.73
C LYS A 218 9.96 5.23 -11.65
N ASP A 219 10.42 5.53 -10.44
CA ASP A 219 11.26 6.67 -10.10
C ASP A 219 11.95 6.45 -8.74
N GLU A 220 12.86 7.35 -8.37
CA GLU A 220 13.61 7.27 -7.11
C GLU A 220 12.70 7.34 -5.87
N ALA A 221 11.59 8.07 -5.94
CA ALA A 221 10.66 8.16 -4.82
C ALA A 221 9.98 6.80 -4.55
N SER A 222 9.54 6.15 -5.62
CA SER A 222 8.96 4.80 -5.65
C SER A 222 9.95 3.75 -5.17
N LYS A 223 11.22 3.86 -5.58
CA LYS A 223 12.31 3.00 -5.13
C LYS A 223 12.46 3.06 -3.61
N ILE A 224 12.56 4.26 -3.05
CA ILE A 224 12.68 4.47 -1.60
C ILE A 224 11.46 3.90 -0.88
N ASP A 225 10.24 4.16 -1.36
CA ASP A 225 9.01 3.67 -0.73
C ASP A 225 8.96 2.13 -0.68
N LEU A 226 9.35 1.46 -1.76
CA LEU A 226 9.44 -0.02 -1.82
C LEU A 226 10.51 -0.58 -0.87
N ILE A 227 11.66 0.09 -0.76
CA ILE A 227 12.73 -0.31 0.17
C ILE A 227 12.26 -0.17 1.62
N LEU A 228 11.57 0.92 1.95
CA LEU A 228 11.03 1.15 3.30
C LEU A 228 9.95 0.12 3.66
N ALA A 229 9.11 -0.29 2.70
CA ALA A 229 8.12 -1.34 2.91
C ALA A 229 8.72 -2.73 3.17
N ASN A 230 10.02 -2.92 2.97
CA ASN A 230 10.67 -4.23 3.12
C ASN A 230 10.65 -4.75 4.57
N SER A 231 10.81 -3.88 5.57
CA SER A 231 10.72 -4.29 6.98
C SER A 231 9.33 -4.84 7.31
N GLN A 232 8.29 -4.15 6.87
CA GLN A 232 6.89 -4.55 7.02
C GLN A 232 6.60 -5.85 6.28
N PHE A 233 7.11 -5.99 5.05
CA PHE A 233 6.99 -7.22 4.29
C PHE A 233 7.63 -8.42 4.99
N GLN A 234 8.81 -8.25 5.59
CA GLN A 234 9.50 -9.34 6.29
C GLN A 234 8.67 -9.81 7.49
N ASP A 235 8.26 -8.88 8.36
CA ASP A 235 7.41 -9.16 9.51
C ASP A 235 6.08 -9.81 9.10
N LEU A 236 5.39 -9.24 8.10
CA LEU A 236 4.17 -9.81 7.55
C LEU A 236 4.41 -11.23 7.02
N TRP A 237 5.50 -11.46 6.29
CA TRP A 237 5.75 -12.75 5.65
C TRP A 237 5.99 -13.86 6.67
N GLU A 238 6.68 -13.56 7.77
CA GLU A 238 6.83 -14.48 8.90
C GLU A 238 5.47 -14.83 9.50
N LYS A 239 4.64 -13.82 9.79
CA LYS A 239 3.28 -13.99 10.34
C LYS A 239 2.37 -14.80 9.40
N LEU A 240 2.37 -14.48 8.10
CA LEU A 240 1.62 -15.22 7.08
C LEU A 240 2.12 -16.65 6.89
N SER A 241 3.40 -16.91 7.14
CA SER A 241 3.97 -18.26 7.04
C SER A 241 3.57 -19.11 8.26
N ALA A 242 3.57 -18.53 9.46
CA ALA A 242 3.05 -19.17 10.66
C ALA A 242 1.54 -19.47 10.54
N ALA A 243 0.77 -18.53 10.00
CA ALA A 243 -0.67 -18.63 9.82
C ALA A 243 -1.13 -19.83 8.98
N LYS A 244 -0.28 -20.39 8.11
CA LYS A 244 -0.66 -21.55 7.27
C LYS A 244 -1.13 -22.76 8.06
N ASN A 245 -0.54 -22.97 9.23
CA ASN A 245 -0.71 -24.19 10.00
C ASN A 245 -1.52 -23.94 11.29
N THR A 246 -2.10 -22.74 11.44
CA THR A 246 -2.74 -22.32 12.69
C THR A 246 -3.95 -21.46 12.40
N LYS A 247 -5.08 -21.77 13.05
CA LYS A 247 -6.27 -20.92 12.97
C LYS A 247 -6.02 -19.64 13.77
N LEU A 248 -6.10 -18.50 13.10
CA LEU A 248 -5.92 -17.18 13.71
C LEU A 248 -7.26 -16.63 14.22
N PRO A 249 -7.25 -15.78 15.27
CA PRO A 249 -8.42 -14.96 15.59
C PRO A 249 -8.77 -14.04 14.43
N VAL A 250 -10.05 -13.75 14.25
CA VAL A 250 -10.58 -13.03 13.08
C VAL A 250 -9.90 -11.67 12.90
N GLN A 251 -9.68 -10.95 13.99
CA GLN A 251 -9.05 -9.64 14.01
C GLN A 251 -7.59 -9.69 13.51
N VAL A 252 -6.86 -10.75 13.89
CA VAL A 252 -5.46 -10.94 13.49
C VAL A 252 -5.38 -11.25 12.01
N ALA A 253 -6.18 -12.21 11.55
CA ALA A 253 -6.25 -12.52 10.14
C ALA A 253 -6.68 -11.31 9.31
N ASN A 254 -7.60 -10.49 9.85
CA ASN A 254 -8.01 -9.25 9.22
C ASN A 254 -6.85 -8.25 9.10
N ALA A 255 -6.10 -8.03 10.16
CA ALA A 255 -4.94 -7.15 10.14
C ALA A 255 -3.89 -7.60 9.10
N LEU A 256 -3.57 -8.90 9.08
CA LEU A 256 -2.61 -9.46 8.13
C LEU A 256 -3.09 -9.35 6.66
N ALA A 257 -4.39 -9.52 6.42
CA ALA A 257 -4.99 -9.35 5.10
C ALA A 257 -4.91 -7.89 4.61
N LEU A 258 -5.13 -6.93 5.51
CA LEU A 258 -4.99 -5.49 5.21
C LEU A 258 -3.54 -5.13 4.89
N GLN A 259 -2.57 -5.65 5.65
CA GLN A 259 -1.15 -5.46 5.36
C GLN A 259 -0.75 -6.06 4.00
N ALA A 260 -1.19 -7.28 3.70
CA ALA A 260 -0.92 -7.91 2.40
C ALA A 260 -1.51 -7.11 1.24
N SER A 261 -2.74 -6.60 1.40
CA SER A 261 -3.41 -5.76 0.40
C SER A 261 -2.70 -4.43 0.22
N SER A 262 -2.26 -3.81 1.32
CA SER A 262 -1.48 -2.56 1.31
C SER A 262 -0.17 -2.71 0.53
N ILE A 263 0.59 -3.79 0.77
CA ILE A 263 1.84 -4.05 0.05
C ILE A 263 1.58 -4.26 -1.45
N LEU A 264 0.54 -5.01 -1.82
CA LEU A 264 0.15 -5.19 -3.23
C LEU A 264 -0.26 -3.87 -3.90
N ASN A 265 -0.96 -2.99 -3.17
CA ASN A 265 -1.35 -1.67 -3.64
C ASN A 265 -0.13 -0.72 -3.77
N LEU A 266 0.82 -0.79 -2.84
CA LEU A 266 2.07 -0.06 -2.98
C LEU A 266 2.85 -0.52 -4.21
N ILE A 267 3.02 -1.83 -4.38
CA ILE A 267 3.71 -2.42 -5.54
C ILE A 267 3.05 -1.95 -6.86
N SER A 268 1.73 -2.01 -6.98
CA SER A 268 1.05 -1.63 -8.23
C SER A 268 1.25 -0.15 -8.59
N ARG A 269 1.42 0.71 -7.59
CA ARG A 269 1.63 2.15 -7.77
C ARG A 269 3.09 2.52 -8.02
N THR A 270 4.04 1.73 -7.53
CA THR A 270 5.48 2.08 -7.53
C THR A 270 6.31 1.32 -8.56
N VAL A 271 5.79 0.20 -9.10
CA VAL A 271 6.49 -0.63 -10.08
C VAL A 271 6.08 -0.29 -11.51
N SER A 272 7.07 -0.11 -12.39
CA SER A 272 6.89 0.02 -13.84
C SER A 272 6.85 -1.35 -14.50
N ILE A 273 5.84 -1.59 -15.34
CA ILE A 273 5.68 -2.81 -16.16
C ILE A 273 6.11 -2.54 -17.61
N ALA A 274 6.50 -1.30 -17.94
CA ALA A 274 7.00 -1.01 -19.29
C ALA A 274 8.30 -1.81 -19.53
N PRO A 275 8.50 -2.37 -20.73
CA PRO A 275 9.84 -2.81 -21.11
C PRO A 275 10.76 -1.60 -20.97
N ASN A 276 11.94 -1.79 -20.39
CA ASN A 276 13.01 -0.81 -20.63
C ASN A 276 13.22 -0.81 -22.14
N ASP A 277 12.77 0.25 -22.79
CA ASP A 277 13.16 0.54 -24.17
C ASP A 277 14.68 0.75 -24.15
N GLU A 278 15.42 -0.28 -24.55
CA GLU A 278 16.77 -0.15 -25.10
C GLU A 278 16.72 0.52 -26.47
#